data_AF-A0A2V7JUD5-F1
#
_entry.id   AF-A0A2V7JUD5-F1
#
_cell.length_a   1.000
_cell.length_b   1.000
_cell.length_c   1.000
_cell.angle_alpha   90.00
_cell.angle_beta   90.00
_cell.angle_gamma   90.00
#
_symmetry.space_group_name_H-M   'P 1'
#
loop_
_entity.id
_entity.type
_entity.pdbx_description
1 polymer ?
#
loop_
_entity_poly.entity_id
_entity_poly.type
_entity_poly.pdbx_seq_one_letter_code
_entity_poly.pdbx_strand_id
1 'polypeptide(L)'
;MGEHDSAIAEHRVVIALDSTKSTGYVDLGSALESMGRDEDAITQYKRAIELDPRDALAWYNLAVSFCHLKRWSEAYAAAQEAWDWDPFS
;
A
#
# COMPACT_ATOMS: atom_id res chain seq x y z
N MET A 1 18.13 16.11 24.33
CA MET A 1 18.56 14.70 24.16
C MET A 1 17.78 13.89 25.17
N GLY A 2 16.79 13.08 24.85
CA GLY A 2 16.17 12.76 23.57
C GLY A 2 14.79 12.20 23.90
N GLU A 3 13.82 13.07 24.17
CA GLU A 3 12.41 12.69 24.34
C GLU A 3 11.72 12.44 22.99
N HIS A 4 12.46 11.84 22.05
CA HIS A 4 11.98 11.46 20.73
C HIS A 4 11.84 9.94 20.58
N ASP A 5 12.23 9.16 21.59
CA ASP A 5 12.28 7.70 21.50
C ASP A 5 11.05 6.97 22.05
N SER A 6 10.01 7.67 22.52
CA SER A 6 8.88 7.02 23.22
C SER A 6 7.58 6.89 22.43
N ALA A 7 7.57 7.16 21.11
CA ALA A 7 6.35 7.05 20.29
C ALA A 7 6.48 6.12 19.07
N ILE A 8 7.57 5.34 18.97
CA ILE A 8 7.79 4.37 17.87
C ILE A 8 7.57 2.92 18.38
N ALA A 9 6.86 2.75 19.50
CA ALA A 9 6.62 1.46 20.12
C ALA A 9 5.17 0.93 19.99
N GLU A 10 4.28 1.65 19.30
CA GLU A 10 2.87 1.22 19.12
C GLU A 10 2.51 0.81 17.67
N HIS A 11 3.50 0.55 16.81
CA HIS A 11 3.26 0.37 15.38
C HIS A 11 3.06 -1.06 14.86
N ARG A 12 2.94 -2.11 15.70
CA ARG A 12 3.04 -3.49 15.17
C ARG A 12 2.04 -4.53 15.62
N VAL A 13 0.99 -4.21 16.36
CA VAL A 13 0.10 -5.26 16.92
C VAL A 13 -1.37 -5.20 16.46
N VAL A 14 -1.83 -4.14 15.81
CA VAL A 14 -3.28 -4.04 15.48
C VAL A 14 -3.66 -4.52 14.06
N ILE A 15 -2.73 -4.60 13.10
CA ILE A 15 -3.06 -4.91 11.68
C ILE A 15 -2.76 -6.38 11.31
N ALA A 16 -2.92 -7.30 12.27
CA ALA A 16 -2.44 -8.69 12.09
C ALA A 16 -3.55 -9.75 11.93
N LEU A 17 -4.85 -9.41 11.85
CA LEU A 17 -5.89 -10.43 11.99
C LEU A 17 -6.99 -10.49 10.91
N ASP A 18 -6.98 -9.64 9.86
CA ASP A 18 -7.88 -9.80 8.69
C ASP A 18 -7.15 -9.85 7.32
N SER A 19 -5.82 -9.65 7.32
CA SER A 19 -5.00 -9.29 6.15
C SER A 19 -4.59 -10.46 5.24
N THR A 20 -4.90 -11.71 5.55
CA THR A 20 -4.29 -12.87 4.84
C THR A 20 -4.62 -12.97 3.34
N LYS A 21 -5.75 -12.40 2.87
CA LYS A 21 -6.11 -12.42 1.44
C LYS A 21 -5.63 -11.18 0.68
N SER A 22 -5.77 -9.98 1.25
CA SER A 22 -5.27 -8.74 0.64
C SER A 22 -3.75 -8.79 0.43
N THR A 23 -3.02 -9.21 1.47
CA THR A 23 -1.55 -9.31 1.43
C THR A 23 -1.05 -10.21 0.30
N GLY A 24 -1.73 -11.32 0.00
CA GLY A 24 -1.33 -12.19 -1.11
C GLY A 24 -1.39 -11.50 -2.49
N TYR A 25 -2.37 -10.61 -2.70
CA TYR A 25 -2.43 -9.81 -3.92
C TYR A 25 -1.38 -8.69 -3.94
N VAL A 26 -1.06 -8.11 -2.79
CA VAL A 26 0.03 -7.13 -2.65
C VAL A 26 1.39 -7.77 -2.97
N ASP A 27 1.67 -8.96 -2.44
CA ASP A 27 2.91 -9.69 -2.70
C ASP A 27 3.04 -10.05 -4.19
N LEU A 28 1.94 -10.52 -4.81
CA LEU A 28 1.93 -10.82 -6.23
C LEU A 28 2.15 -9.56 -7.10
N GLY A 29 1.51 -8.44 -6.74
CA GLY A 29 1.72 -7.16 -7.40
C GLY A 29 3.19 -6.71 -7.32
N SER A 30 3.81 -6.86 -6.14
CA SER A 30 5.20 -6.48 -5.92
C SER A 30 6.18 -7.33 -6.74
N ALA A 31 5.89 -8.63 -6.86
CA ALA A 31 6.65 -9.52 -7.73
C ALA A 31 6.52 -9.15 -9.22
N LEU A 32 5.33 -8.74 -9.67
CA LEU A 32 5.08 -8.30 -11.04
C LEU A 32 5.79 -6.97 -11.35
N GLU A 33 5.77 -6.02 -10.42
CA GLU A 33 6.50 -4.75 -10.53
C GLU A 33 8.01 -4.99 -10.68
N SER A 34 8.56 -5.91 -9.89
CA SER A 34 9.98 -6.33 -9.99
C SER A 34 10.33 -6.95 -11.35
N MET A 35 9.34 -7.45 -12.09
CA MET A 35 9.49 -7.95 -13.46
C MET A 35 9.22 -6.88 -14.54
N GLY A 36 8.96 -5.63 -14.15
CA GLY A 36 8.60 -4.53 -15.06
C GLY A 36 7.19 -4.64 -15.64
N ARG A 37 6.30 -5.41 -14.99
CA ARG A 37 4.91 -5.61 -15.40
C ARG A 37 3.97 -4.73 -14.59
N ASP A 38 4.18 -3.42 -14.63
CA ASP A 38 3.49 -2.46 -13.76
C ASP A 38 1.95 -2.45 -13.95
N GLU A 39 1.42 -2.64 -15.16
CA GLU A 39 -0.04 -2.72 -15.41
C GLU A 39 -0.66 -3.98 -14.77
N ASP A 40 0.06 -5.10 -14.77
CA ASP A 40 -0.40 -6.33 -14.11
C ASP A 40 -0.34 -6.18 -12.59
N ALA A 41 0.70 -5.49 -12.07
CA ALA A 41 0.85 -5.16 -10.66
C ALA A 41 -0.31 -4.28 -10.17
N ILE A 42 -0.66 -3.22 -10.91
CA ILE A 42 -1.83 -2.36 -10.67
C ILE A 42 -3.10 -3.20 -10.53
N THR A 43 -3.29 -4.20 -11.41
CA THR A 43 -4.46 -5.07 -11.34
C THR A 43 -4.50 -5.85 -10.03
N GLN A 44 -3.37 -6.33 -9.53
CA GLN A 44 -3.33 -7.06 -8.25
C GLN A 44 -3.54 -6.14 -7.06
N TYR A 45 -2.93 -4.96 -7.03
CA TYR A 45 -3.15 -3.99 -5.96
C TYR A 45 -4.61 -3.54 -5.89
N LYS A 46 -5.28 -3.36 -7.03
CA LYS A 46 -6.72 -3.10 -7.05
C LYS A 46 -7.53 -4.26 -6.47
N ARG A 47 -7.13 -5.51 -6.69
CA ARG A 47 -7.77 -6.68 -6.04
C ARG A 47 -7.52 -6.71 -4.54
N ALA A 48 -6.33 -6.34 -4.08
CA ALA A 48 -6.03 -6.19 -2.66
C ALA A 48 -6.98 -5.14 -2.02
N ILE A 49 -7.10 -3.97 -2.65
CA ILE A 49 -8.01 -2.88 -2.23
C ILE A 49 -9.49 -3.29 -2.27
N GLU A 50 -9.92 -4.06 -3.28
CA GLU A 50 -11.30 -4.58 -3.32
C GLU A 50 -11.61 -5.52 -2.14
N LEU A 51 -10.60 -6.22 -1.62
CA LEU A 51 -10.73 -7.12 -0.48
C LEU A 51 -10.61 -6.40 0.85
N ASP A 52 -9.67 -5.46 0.95
CA ASP A 52 -9.50 -4.58 2.09
C ASP A 52 -9.25 -3.14 1.60
N PRO A 53 -10.30 -2.30 1.54
CA PRO A 53 -10.17 -0.91 1.13
C PRO A 53 -9.31 -0.06 2.06
N ARG A 54 -9.02 -0.55 3.28
CA ARG A 54 -8.20 0.14 4.28
C ARG A 54 -6.74 -0.31 4.27
N ASP A 55 -6.37 -1.17 3.33
CA ASP A 55 -4.99 -1.61 3.17
C ASP A 55 -4.13 -0.47 2.58
N ALA A 56 -3.59 0.36 3.47
CA ALA A 56 -2.72 1.48 3.11
C ALA A 56 -1.50 1.04 2.30
N LEU A 57 -1.00 -0.19 2.51
CA LEU A 57 0.12 -0.73 1.76
C LEU A 57 -0.27 -1.03 0.30
N ALA A 58 -1.47 -1.58 0.08
CA ALA A 58 -2.00 -1.80 -1.27
C ALA A 58 -2.17 -0.48 -2.04
N TRP A 59 -2.70 0.56 -1.39
CA TRP A 59 -2.83 1.90 -1.98
C TRP A 59 -1.48 2.55 -2.28
N TYR A 60 -0.52 2.44 -1.36
CA TYR A 60 0.84 2.94 -1.57
C TYR A 60 1.52 2.29 -2.77
N ASN A 61 1.50 0.95 -2.85
CA ASN A 61 2.11 0.22 -3.96
C ASN A 61 1.40 0.50 -5.30
N LEU A 62 0.08 0.69 -5.27
CA LEU A 62 -0.68 1.14 -6.45
C LEU A 62 -0.19 2.52 -6.94
N ALA A 63 0.06 3.46 -6.03
CA ALA A 63 0.59 4.79 -6.37
C ALA A 63 2.00 4.70 -6.99
N VAL A 64 2.87 3.85 -6.44
CA VAL A 64 4.22 3.61 -6.97
C VAL A 64 4.17 3.05 -8.39
N SER A 65 3.35 2.03 -8.65
CA SER A 65 3.19 1.49 -10.00
C SER A 65 2.65 2.53 -10.99
N PHE A 66 1.73 3.41 -10.58
CA PHE A 66 1.30 4.53 -11.43
C PHE A 66 2.44 5.52 -11.70
N CYS A 67 3.33 5.79 -10.74
CA CYS A 67 4.53 6.61 -10.95
C CYS A 67 5.48 6.00 -11.99
N HIS A 68 5.71 4.68 -11.96
CA HIS A 68 6.52 3.98 -12.96
C HIS A 68 5.98 4.18 -14.38
N LEU A 69 4.64 4.15 -14.51
CA LEU A 69 3.94 4.40 -15.78
C LEU A 69 3.73 5.88 -16.10
N LYS A 70 4.22 6.80 -15.28
CA LYS A 70 4.04 8.27 -15.42
C LYS A 70 2.58 8.72 -15.42
N ARG A 71 1.71 7.96 -14.76
CA ARG A 71 0.28 8.24 -14.58
C ARG A 71 0.06 9.08 -13.32
N TRP A 72 0.60 10.30 -13.33
CA TRP A 72 0.75 11.15 -12.14
C TRP A 72 -0.56 11.47 -11.41
N SER A 73 -1.64 11.71 -12.16
CA SER A 73 -2.94 12.02 -11.55
C SER A 73 -3.50 10.83 -10.75
N GLU A 74 -3.32 9.62 -11.26
CA GLU A 74 -3.76 8.39 -10.60
C GLU A 74 -2.85 8.03 -9.43
N ALA A 75 -1.54 8.25 -9.59
CA ALA A 75 -0.58 8.10 -8.50
C ALA A 75 -0.92 9.02 -7.32
N TYR A 76 -1.24 10.29 -7.59
CA TYR A 76 -1.61 11.25 -6.55
C TYR A 76 -2.89 10.81 -5.83
N ALA A 77 -3.93 10.42 -6.57
CA ALA A 77 -5.18 9.93 -5.97
C ALA A 77 -4.95 8.71 -5.08
N ALA A 78 -4.19 7.71 -5.56
CA ALA A 78 -3.87 6.52 -4.78
C ALA A 78 -3.03 6.84 -3.53
N ALA A 79 -2.09 7.80 -3.63
CA ALA A 79 -1.30 8.24 -2.47
C ALA A 79 -2.13 8.99 -1.43
N GLN A 80 -3.16 9.73 -1.85
CA GLN A 80 -4.10 10.38 -0.94
C GLN A 80 -4.92 9.35 -0.15
N GLU A 81 -5.43 8.32 -0.83
CA GLU A 81 -6.13 7.21 -0.17
C GLU A 81 -5.19 6.48 0.80
N ALA A 82 -3.95 6.20 0.40
CA ALA A 82 -2.96 5.58 1.28
C ALA A 82 -2.73 6.40 2.57
N TRP A 83 -2.70 7.73 2.47
CA TRP A 83 -2.58 8.62 3.63
C TRP A 83 -3.82 8.55 4.51
N ASP A 84 -5.03 8.65 3.93
CA ASP A 84 -6.29 8.66 4.69
C ASP A 84 -6.47 7.40 5.55
N TRP A 85 -5.96 6.27 5.06
CA TRP A 85 -5.98 4.99 5.75
C TRP A 85 -4.71 4.70 6.58
N ASP A 86 -3.72 5.60 6.58
CA ASP A 86 -2.56 5.50 7.47
C ASP A 86 -3.01 5.84 8.90
N PRO A 87 -2.86 4.91 9.86
CA PRO A 87 -3.33 5.10 11.23
C PRO A 87 -2.59 6.18 12.03
N PHE A 88 -1.63 6.89 11.43
CA PHE A 88 -0.84 7.97 12.04
C PHE A 88 -1.11 9.35 11.43
N SER A 89 -2.16 9.48 10.61
CA SER A 89 -2.65 10.74 10.02
C SER A 89 -3.48 11.62 10.96
#